data_AF-E3N0Z8-F1
#
_entry.id   AF-E3N0Z8-F1
#
_cell.length_a   1.000
_cell.length_b   1.000
_cell.length_c   1.000
_cell.angle_alpha   90.00
_cell.angle_beta   90.00
_cell.angle_gamma   90.00
#
_symmetry.space_group_name_H-M   'P 1'
#
loop_
_entity.id
_entity.type
_entity.pdbx_description
1 polymer ?
#
loop_
_entity_poly.entity_id
_entity_poly.type
_entity_poly.pdbx_seq_one_letter_code
_entity_poly.pdbx_strand_id
1 'polypeptide(L)'
;MLQKFNLDISEISGGAFVAYDVTGSIRWFNISLTIIMTCIMAIQYTVIIYCAIFMYIGMEEKLEILSLSMRNLHKQFFKTLILQIVTPTITLFSPVMLIIYLPLLDPKCDLPTGILLCAITLYPAMDAIVVLCIVSAYKKAAIKLTIQFLDKCRKLLGTVETEPSTRLNNVNLPNVIN
;
A
#
# COMPACT_ATOMS: atom_id res chain seq x y z
N MET A 1 24.80 11.80 2.80
CA MET A 1 23.64 12.28 2.00
C MET A 1 23.94 13.54 1.18
N LEU A 2 24.11 14.74 1.75
CA LEU A 2 24.23 16.00 0.98
C LEU A 2 25.48 16.10 0.07
N GLN A 3 26.65 15.65 0.53
CA GLN A 3 27.86 15.58 -0.31
C GLN A 3 27.74 14.62 -1.50
N LYS A 4 26.80 13.67 -1.46
CA LYS A 4 26.62 12.65 -2.50
C LYS A 4 25.79 13.15 -3.69
N PHE A 5 24.99 14.20 -3.47
CA PHE A 5 24.10 14.79 -4.48
C PHE A 5 24.58 16.16 -4.99
N ASN A 6 25.65 16.73 -4.42
CA ASN A 6 26.23 18.02 -4.82
C ASN A 6 25.20 19.16 -4.86
N LEU A 7 24.21 19.12 -3.94
CA LEU A 7 23.13 20.09 -3.83
C LEU A 7 23.35 20.98 -2.62
N ASP A 8 23.19 22.28 -2.81
CA ASP A 8 23.21 23.25 -1.72
C ASP A 8 21.89 23.17 -0.92
N ILE A 9 21.96 23.32 0.40
CA ILE A 9 20.77 23.21 1.28
C ILE A 9 19.73 24.30 0.93
N SER A 10 20.20 25.40 0.34
CA SER A 10 19.40 26.52 -0.16
C SER A 10 18.57 26.19 -1.42
N GLU A 11 18.99 25.20 -2.20
CA GLU A 11 18.39 24.84 -3.50
C GLU A 11 17.31 23.76 -3.37
N ILE A 12 17.25 23.07 -2.22
CA ILE A 12 16.22 22.06 -1.92
C ILE A 12 14.94 22.78 -1.47
N SER A 13 14.04 23.05 -2.42
CA SER A 13 12.74 23.70 -2.19
C SER A 13 11.72 22.86 -1.40
N GLY A 14 12.05 21.66 -0.94
CA GLY A 14 11.11 20.80 -0.21
C GLY A 14 11.38 20.84 1.29
N GLY A 15 10.33 20.77 2.10
CA GLY A 15 10.40 20.41 3.52
C GLY A 15 10.97 19.00 3.73
N ALA A 16 12.23 18.79 3.34
CA ALA A 16 13.01 17.65 3.77
C ALA A 16 13.14 17.77 5.29
N PHE A 17 12.93 16.67 6.00
CA PHE A 17 13.09 16.53 7.46
C PHE A 17 14.55 16.76 7.86
N VAL A 18 15.10 17.95 7.60
CA VAL A 18 16.45 18.37 7.91
C VAL A 18 16.38 19.10 9.23
N ALA A 19 16.87 18.46 10.29
CA ALA A 19 16.86 19.01 11.65
C ALA A 19 17.89 20.14 11.84
N TYR A 20 19.01 20.08 11.10
CA TYR A 20 20.16 20.96 11.26
C TYR A 20 20.51 21.69 9.96
N ASP A 21 20.82 22.98 10.07
CA ASP A 21 21.38 23.79 8.98
C ASP A 21 22.88 23.47 8.75
N VAL A 22 23.48 23.96 7.64
CA VAL A 22 24.94 23.82 7.36
C VAL A 22 25.82 24.32 8.52
N THR A 23 25.28 25.24 9.32
CA THR A 23 25.93 25.84 10.50
C THR A 23 25.77 25.02 11.78
N GLY A 24 25.06 23.89 11.74
CA GLY A 24 24.69 23.10 12.93
C GLY A 24 23.55 23.72 13.75
N SER A 25 22.97 24.84 13.30
CA SER A 25 21.84 25.47 13.98
C SER A 25 20.54 24.69 13.75
N ILE A 26 19.70 24.65 14.78
CA ILE A 26 18.43 23.92 14.75
C ILE A 26 17.41 24.68 13.90
N ARG A 27 16.82 24.00 12.92
CA ARG A 27 15.73 24.53 12.09
C ARG A 27 14.40 24.38 12.82
N TRP A 28 14.08 25.35 13.68
CA TRP A 28 12.87 25.33 14.53
C TRP A 28 11.56 25.10 13.79
N PHE A 29 11.42 25.61 12.55
CA PHE A 29 10.24 25.38 11.72
C PHE A 29 10.06 23.90 11.34
N ASN A 30 11.15 23.21 10.96
CA ASN A 30 11.13 21.80 10.59
C ASN A 30 10.87 20.90 11.80
N ILE A 31 11.44 21.25 12.95
CA ILE A 31 11.17 20.55 14.21
C ILE A 31 9.72 20.75 14.64
N SER A 32 9.20 21.98 14.59
CA SER A 32 7.81 22.28 14.91
C SER A 32 6.84 21.49 14.02
N LEU A 33 7.11 21.42 12.71
CA LEU A 33 6.33 20.60 11.77
C LEU A 33 6.36 19.11 12.14
N THR A 34 7.52 18.59 12.54
CA THR A 34 7.69 17.19 12.95
C THR A 34 6.90 16.87 14.24
N ILE A 35 6.90 17.79 15.21
CA ILE A 35 6.13 17.67 16.45
C ILE A 35 4.63 17.67 16.13
N ILE A 36 4.16 18.59 15.29
CA ILE A 36 2.75 18.67 14.89
C ILE A 36 2.31 17.37 14.22
N MET A 37 3.08 16.83 13.28
CA MET A 37 2.78 15.56 12.62
C MET A 37 2.69 14.39 13.62
N THR A 38 3.63 14.32 14.57
CA THR A 38 3.62 13.31 15.63
C THR A 38 2.38 13.42 16.52
N CYS A 39 1.99 14.63 16.92
CA CYS A 39 0.79 14.87 17.71
C CYS A 39 -0.49 14.45 16.97
N ILE A 40 -0.61 14.81 15.69
CA ILE A 40 -1.76 14.43 14.85
C ILE A 40 -1.86 12.91 14.76
N MET A 41 -0.75 12.23 14.48
CA MET A 41 -0.72 10.77 14.45
C MET A 41 -1.15 10.15 15.78
N ALA A 42 -0.63 10.65 16.90
CA ALA A 42 -0.98 10.13 18.23
C ALA A 42 -2.48 10.24 18.50
N ILE A 43 -3.08 11.40 18.24
CA ILE A 43 -4.52 11.64 18.42
C ILE A 43 -5.33 10.69 17.54
N GLN A 44 -4.97 10.59 16.24
CA GLN A 44 -5.66 9.72 15.29
C GLN A 44 -5.64 8.26 15.77
N TYR A 45 -4.48 7.75 16.22
CA TYR A 45 -4.35 6.40 16.74
C TYR A 45 -5.19 6.17 18.00
N THR A 46 -5.21 7.13 18.93
CA THR A 46 -6.04 7.04 20.13
C THR A 46 -7.52 6.92 19.78
N VAL A 47 -8.02 7.74 18.84
CA VAL A 47 -9.41 7.68 18.39
C VAL A 47 -9.72 6.33 17.74
N ILE A 48 -8.84 5.82 16.87
CA ILE A 48 -9.03 4.52 16.22
C ILE A 48 -9.11 3.39 17.25
N ILE A 49 -8.20 3.36 18.23
CA ILE A 49 -8.19 2.34 19.29
C ILE A 49 -9.48 2.43 20.13
N TYR A 50 -9.87 3.65 20.51
CA TYR A 50 -11.11 3.87 21.26
C TYR A 50 -12.33 3.34 20.51
N CYS A 51 -12.46 3.71 19.22
CA CYS A 51 -13.56 3.23 18.38
C CYS A 51 -13.52 1.70 18.20
N ALA A 52 -12.34 1.09 18.05
CA ALA A 52 -12.20 -0.35 17.91
C ALA A 52 -12.63 -1.09 19.17
N ILE A 53 -12.25 -0.60 20.36
CA ILE A 53 -12.67 -1.16 21.65
C ILE A 53 -14.17 -0.99 21.85
N PHE A 54 -14.71 0.21 21.60
CA PHE A 54 -16.14 0.48 21.73
C PHE A 54 -16.96 -0.45 20.82
N MET A 55 -16.52 -0.61 19.57
CA MET A 55 -17.14 -1.52 18.62
C MET A 55 -17.01 -2.99 19.05
N TYR A 56 -15.86 -3.41 19.58
CA TYR A 56 -15.67 -4.77 20.09
C TYR A 56 -16.68 -5.11 21.18
N ILE A 57 -16.86 -4.19 22.13
CA ILE A 57 -17.76 -4.36 23.28
C ILE A 57 -19.23 -4.32 22.83
N GLY A 58 -19.62 -3.33 22.03
CA GLY A 58 -21.01 -3.15 21.60
C GLY A 58 -21.50 -4.17 20.56
N MET A 59 -20.59 -4.93 19.95
CA MET A 59 -20.94 -5.88 18.90
C MET A 59 -21.60 -7.15 19.46
N GLU A 60 -21.28 -7.61 20.69
CA GLU A 60 -21.86 -8.86 21.20
C GLU A 60 -23.38 -8.80 21.36
N GLU A 61 -23.91 -7.72 21.94
CA GLU A 61 -25.36 -7.52 22.14
C GLU A 61 -26.12 -7.38 20.81
N LYS A 62 -25.56 -6.64 19.84
CA LYS A 62 -26.19 -6.46 18.52
C LYS A 62 -26.06 -7.68 17.61
N LEU A 63 -25.17 -8.62 17.92
CA LEU A 63 -24.99 -9.84 17.16
C LEU A 63 -25.97 -10.95 17.56
N GLU A 64 -26.57 -10.89 18.76
CA GLU A 64 -27.54 -11.89 19.21
C GLU A 64 -28.88 -11.82 18.45
N ILE A 65 -29.24 -10.63 17.98
CA ILE A 65 -30.45 -10.40 17.16
C ILE A 65 -30.28 -10.82 15.68
N LEU A 66 -29.06 -11.16 15.25
CA LEU A 66 -28.75 -11.47 13.85
C LEU A 66 -28.72 -12.99 13.59
N SER A 67 -28.99 -13.37 12.35
CA SER A 67 -28.84 -14.76 11.91
C SER A 67 -27.38 -15.22 12.03
N LEU A 68 -27.16 -16.53 12.24
CA LEU A 68 -25.82 -17.12 12.39
C LEU A 68 -24.88 -16.77 11.22
N SER A 69 -25.41 -16.70 9.99
CA SER A 69 -24.63 -16.32 8.81
C SER A 69 -24.14 -14.86 8.88
N MET A 70 -25.04 -13.92 9.22
CA MET A 70 -24.71 -12.50 9.34
C MET A 70 -23.79 -12.22 10.53
N ARG A 71 -23.97 -12.94 11.64
CA ARG A 71 -23.09 -12.86 12.81
C ARG A 71 -21.64 -13.24 12.46
N ASN A 72 -21.46 -14.34 11.74
CA ASN A 72 -20.13 -14.78 11.30
C ASN A 72 -19.50 -13.80 10.31
N LEU A 73 -20.30 -13.20 9.42
CA LEU A 73 -19.83 -12.19 8.48
C LEU A 73 -19.33 -10.92 9.20
N HIS A 74 -20.11 -10.37 10.13
CA HIS A 74 -19.69 -9.21 10.92
C HIS A 74 -18.44 -9.47 11.75
N LYS A 75 -18.30 -10.65 12.37
CA LYS A 75 -17.07 -11.03 13.07
C LYS A 75 -15.85 -11.04 12.14
N GLN A 76 -16.01 -11.52 10.90
CA GLN A 76 -14.94 -11.50 9.90
C GLN A 76 -14.59 -10.08 9.46
N PHE A 77 -15.59 -9.22 9.26
CA PHE A 77 -15.37 -7.81 8.94
C PHE A 77 -14.65 -7.08 10.08
N PHE A 78 -15.05 -7.30 11.33
CA PHE A 78 -14.38 -6.71 12.49
C PHE A 78 -12.92 -7.16 12.60
N LYS A 79 -12.66 -8.47 12.46
CA LYS A 79 -11.28 -9.00 12.43
C LYS A 79 -10.46 -8.39 11.29
N THR A 80 -11.07 -8.23 10.12
CA THR A 80 -10.44 -7.60 8.96
C THR A 80 -10.11 -6.14 9.27
N LEU A 81 -11.06 -5.40 9.82
CA LEU A 81 -10.90 -3.99 10.18
C LEU A 81 -9.77 -3.77 11.19
N ILE A 82 -9.64 -4.64 12.20
CA ILE A 82 -8.47 -4.61 13.10
C ILE A 82 -7.17 -4.79 12.31
N LEU A 83 -7.12 -5.77 11.40
CA LEU A 83 -5.91 -6.01 10.63
C LEU A 83 -5.62 -4.87 9.64
N GLN A 84 -6.63 -4.24 9.06
CA GLN A 84 -6.48 -3.04 8.22
C GLN A 84 -5.96 -1.83 9.01
N ILE A 85 -6.23 -1.75 10.31
CA ILE A 85 -5.65 -0.70 11.17
C ILE A 85 -4.18 -1.02 11.49
N VAL A 86 -3.89 -2.29 11.80
CA VAL A 86 -2.52 -2.73 12.14
C VAL A 86 -1.59 -2.69 10.93
N THR A 87 -2.09 -3.03 9.74
CA THR A 87 -1.27 -3.17 8.52
C THR A 87 -0.53 -1.88 8.15
N PRO A 88 -1.17 -0.71 7.98
CA PRO A 88 -0.51 0.56 7.72
C PRO A 88 0.45 0.96 8.85
N THR A 89 0.17 0.58 10.10
CA THR A 89 1.06 0.86 11.23
C THR A 89 2.45 0.25 11.02
N ILE A 90 2.49 -0.95 10.45
CA ILE A 90 3.74 -1.68 10.17
C ILE A 90 4.31 -1.27 8.80
N THR A 91 3.47 -1.19 7.76
CA THR A 91 3.94 -1.04 6.37
C THR A 91 4.13 0.41 5.93
N LEU A 92 3.49 1.37 6.61
CA LEU A 92 3.51 2.80 6.25
C LEU A 92 4.09 3.66 7.37
N PHE A 93 3.63 3.49 8.61
CA PHE A 93 4.12 4.34 9.71
C PHE A 93 5.53 3.96 10.15
N SER A 94 5.91 2.67 10.16
CA SER A 94 7.31 2.28 10.44
C SER A 94 8.32 2.92 9.46
N PRO A 95 8.17 2.82 8.12
CA PRO A 95 9.10 3.46 7.20
C PRO A 95 9.06 5.00 7.30
N VAL A 96 7.91 5.60 7.55
CA VAL A 96 7.79 7.06 7.75
C VAL A 96 8.51 7.50 9.03
N MET A 97 8.34 6.79 10.15
CA MET A 97 9.05 7.11 11.39
C MET A 97 10.56 7.01 11.21
N LEU A 98 11.05 6.01 10.47
CA LEU A 98 12.47 5.92 10.13
C LEU A 98 12.91 7.14 9.31
N ILE A 99 12.17 7.56 8.28
CA ILE A 99 12.51 8.75 7.47
C ILE A 99 12.55 10.03 8.32
N ILE A 100 11.63 10.16 9.28
CA ILE A 100 11.48 11.37 10.12
C ILE A 100 12.53 11.44 11.22
N TYR A 101 12.80 10.33 11.91
CA TYR A 101 13.71 10.32 13.07
C TYR A 101 15.17 10.05 12.71
N LEU A 102 15.45 9.44 11.55
CA LEU A 102 16.82 9.17 11.12
C LEU A 102 17.67 10.46 10.98
N PRO A 103 17.18 11.58 10.43
CA PRO A 103 17.94 12.83 10.38
C PRO A 103 18.23 13.46 11.75
N LEU A 104 17.50 13.06 12.80
CA LEU A 104 17.71 13.53 14.18
C LEU A 104 18.76 12.69 14.92
N LEU A 105 19.08 11.48 14.44
CA LEU A 105 19.95 10.52 15.13
C LEU A 105 21.42 10.58 14.68
N ASP A 106 21.80 11.55 13.85
CA ASP A 106 23.10 11.72 13.19
C ASP A 106 23.77 10.41 12.69
N PRO A 107 23.11 9.64 11.80
CA PRO A 107 23.68 8.38 11.34
C PRO A 107 24.56 8.61 10.11
N LYS A 108 25.78 8.08 10.17
CA LYS A 108 26.67 7.83 9.01
C LYS A 108 26.10 6.79 8.01
N CYS A 109 24.81 6.47 8.11
CA CYS A 109 24.18 5.36 7.42
C CYS A 109 23.37 5.88 6.23
N ASP A 110 23.76 5.49 5.02
CA ASP A 110 23.01 5.79 3.80
C ASP A 110 21.78 4.88 3.73
N LEU A 111 20.65 5.32 4.31
CA LEU A 111 19.40 4.59 4.21
C LEU A 111 18.82 4.74 2.79
N PRO A 112 18.38 3.66 2.12
CA PRO A 112 17.81 3.73 0.77
C PRO A 112 16.39 4.31 0.82
N THR A 113 16.27 5.62 0.99
CA THR A 113 14.99 6.36 1.12
C THR A 113 14.02 6.04 -0.02
N GLY A 114 14.53 5.77 -1.22
CA GLY A 114 13.72 5.35 -2.37
C GLY A 114 12.92 4.05 -2.12
N ILE A 115 13.51 3.04 -1.48
CA ILE A 115 12.81 1.79 -1.16
C ILE A 115 11.71 2.03 -0.11
N LEU A 116 11.97 2.90 0.88
CA LEU A 116 10.96 3.27 1.88
C LEU A 116 9.80 4.05 1.24
N LEU A 117 10.07 4.96 0.30
CA LEU A 117 9.01 5.64 -0.45
C LEU A 117 8.17 4.65 -1.28
N CYS A 118 8.81 3.69 -1.95
CA CYS A 118 8.09 2.63 -2.66
C CYS A 118 7.19 1.82 -1.71
N ALA A 119 7.69 1.47 -0.51
CA ALA A 119 6.91 0.76 0.51
C ALA A 119 5.67 1.55 0.93
N ILE A 120 5.79 2.88 1.10
CA ILE A 120 4.65 3.76 1.38
C ILE A 120 3.64 3.66 0.24
N THR A 121 4.05 3.78 -1.03
CA THR A 121 3.10 3.73 -2.16
C THR A 121 2.37 2.39 -2.32
N LEU A 122 2.92 1.29 -1.79
CA LEU A 122 2.28 -0.02 -1.84
C LEU A 122 1.18 -0.24 -0.79
N TYR A 123 1.07 0.63 0.22
CA TYR A 123 0.11 0.43 1.32
C TYR A 123 -1.34 0.20 0.85
N PRO A 124 -1.90 0.93 -0.16
CA PRO A 124 -3.30 0.76 -0.54
C PRO A 124 -3.54 -0.61 -1.17
N ALA A 125 -2.56 -1.10 -1.94
CA ALA A 125 -2.61 -2.42 -2.54
C ALA A 125 -2.56 -3.51 -1.45
N MET A 126 -1.69 -3.35 -0.45
CA MET A 126 -1.61 -4.28 0.69
C MET A 126 -2.90 -4.32 1.51
N ASP A 127 -3.51 -3.16 1.79
CA ASP A 127 -4.78 -3.07 2.51
C ASP A 127 -5.91 -3.81 1.75
N ALA A 128 -6.00 -3.57 0.43
CA ALA A 128 -6.97 -4.26 -0.42
C ALA A 128 -6.76 -5.79 -0.45
N ILE A 129 -5.51 -6.25 -0.54
CA ILE A 129 -5.16 -7.68 -0.54
C ILE A 129 -5.54 -8.32 0.80
N VAL A 130 -5.30 -7.64 1.92
CA VAL A 130 -5.66 -8.12 3.26
C VAL A 130 -7.17 -8.40 3.37
N VAL A 131 -8.00 -7.45 2.93
CA VAL A 131 -9.46 -7.62 2.93
C VAL A 131 -9.88 -8.78 2.04
N LEU A 132 -9.31 -8.84 0.83
CA LEU A 132 -9.64 -9.85 -0.18
C LEU A 132 -9.32 -11.27 0.30
N CYS A 133 -8.22 -11.44 1.05
CA CYS A 133 -7.75 -12.74 1.53
C CYS A 133 -8.46 -13.21 2.81
N ILE A 134 -8.87 -12.31 3.70
CA ILE A 134 -9.39 -12.67 5.03
C ILE A 134 -10.90 -12.86 5.04
N VAL A 135 -11.63 -12.00 4.32
CA VAL A 135 -13.09 -12.11 4.27
C VAL A 135 -13.44 -13.25 3.33
N SER A 136 -13.97 -14.34 3.90
CA SER A 136 -14.21 -15.59 3.16
C SER A 136 -15.14 -15.41 1.95
N ALA A 137 -16.10 -14.49 2.03
CA ALA A 137 -16.98 -14.13 0.91
C ALA A 137 -16.20 -13.47 -0.23
N TYR A 138 -15.35 -12.49 0.07
CA TYR A 138 -14.51 -11.82 -0.93
C TYR A 138 -13.47 -12.76 -1.51
N LYS A 139 -12.81 -13.59 -0.69
CA LYS A 139 -11.86 -14.60 -1.15
C LYS A 139 -12.48 -15.53 -2.19
N LYS A 140 -13.68 -16.05 -1.92
CA LYS A 140 -14.40 -16.93 -2.86
C LYS A 140 -14.75 -16.20 -4.16
N ALA A 141 -15.24 -14.96 -4.08
CA ALA A 141 -15.56 -14.15 -5.25
C ALA A 141 -14.30 -13.84 -6.08
N ALA A 142 -13.20 -13.48 -5.42
CA ALA A 142 -11.91 -13.19 -6.05
C ALA A 142 -11.38 -14.39 -6.82
N ILE A 143 -11.34 -15.58 -6.19
CA ILE A 143 -10.90 -16.81 -6.85
C ILE A 143 -11.75 -17.10 -8.09
N LYS A 144 -13.08 -16.96 -7.99
CA LYS A 144 -13.99 -17.17 -9.12
C LYS A 144 -13.70 -16.19 -10.27
N LEU A 145 -13.51 -14.91 -9.97
CA LEU A 145 -13.19 -13.88 -10.96
C LEU A 145 -11.82 -14.13 -11.60
N THR A 146 -10.82 -14.50 -10.82
CA THR A 146 -9.47 -14.81 -11.32
C THR A 146 -9.49 -16.00 -12.26
N ILE A 147 -10.23 -17.08 -11.93
CA ILE A 147 -10.38 -18.24 -12.82
C ILE A 147 -11.06 -17.83 -14.13
N GLN A 148 -12.17 -17.08 -14.07
CA GLN A 148 -12.88 -16.61 -15.27
C GLN A 148 -12.00 -15.72 -16.16
N PHE A 149 -11.22 -14.84 -15.54
CA PHE A 149 -10.27 -13.97 -16.25
C PHE A 149 -9.17 -14.80 -16.91
N LEU A 150 -8.61 -15.77 -16.19
CA LEU A 150 -7.55 -16.65 -16.69
C LEU A 150 -8.03 -17.53 -17.86
N ASP A 151 -9.26 -18.04 -17.78
CA ASP A 151 -9.90 -18.78 -18.88
C ASP A 151 -10.12 -17.90 -20.11
N LYS A 152 -10.52 -16.63 -19.91
CA LYS A 152 -10.70 -15.67 -21.00
C LYS A 152 -9.37 -15.29 -21.65
N CYS A 153 -8.33 -15.05 -20.85
CA CYS A 153 -6.97 -14.81 -21.33
C CYS A 153 -6.41 -16.01 -22.10
N ARG A 154 -6.61 -17.23 -21.58
CA ARG A 154 -6.19 -18.46 -22.29
C ARG A 154 -6.86 -18.58 -23.66
N LYS A 155 -8.17 -18.29 -23.75
CA LYS A 155 -8.89 -18.30 -25.04
C LYS A 155 -8.34 -17.26 -26.01
N LEU A 156 -8.08 -16.03 -25.56
CA LEU A 156 -7.49 -14.97 -26.37
C LEU A 156 -6.07 -15.31 -26.85
N LEU A 157 -5.26 -15.90 -25.98
CA LEU A 157 -3.91 -16.31 -26.34
C LEU A 157 -3.92 -17.43 -27.39
N GLY A 158 -4.81 -18.42 -27.23
CA GLY A 158 -4.98 -19.51 -28.20
C GLY A 158 -5.48 -19.04 -29.57
N THR A 159 -6.26 -17.96 -29.64
CA THR A 159 -6.66 -17.35 -30.93
C THR A 159 -5.52 -16.58 -31.61
N VAL A 160 -4.60 -16.00 -30.84
CA VAL A 160 -3.43 -15.29 -31.39
C VAL A 160 -2.39 -16.25 -31.97
N GLU A 161 -2.23 -17.45 -31.37
CA GLU A 161 -1.33 -18.48 -31.90
C GLU A 161 -1.82 -19.16 -33.18
N THR A 162 -3.12 -19.07 -33.50
CA THR A 162 -3.68 -19.68 -34.72
C THR A 162 -3.62 -18.78 -35.96
N GLU A 163 -3.39 -17.48 -35.82
CA GLU A 163 -3.26 -16.53 -36.94
C GLU A 163 -1.86 -16.35 -37.62
N PRO A 164 -0.69 -16.73 -37.07
CA PRO A 164 0.59 -16.42 -37.73
C PRO A 164 0.85 -17.26 -38.98
N SER A 165 0.28 -18.47 -39.04
CA SER A 165 0.64 -19.46 -40.07
C SER A 165 -0.19 -19.34 -41.36
N THR A 166 -1.36 -18.72 -41.32
CA THR A 166 -2.26 -18.63 -42.49
C THR A 166 -1.90 -17.46 -43.41
N ARG A 167 -1.27 -16.39 -42.90
CA ARG A 167 -0.80 -15.28 -43.76
C ARG A 167 0.46 -15.61 -44.55
N LEU A 168 1.37 -16.44 -44.05
CA LEU A 168 2.61 -16.77 -44.76
C LEU A 168 2.38 -17.73 -45.93
N ASN A 169 1.41 -18.64 -45.82
CA ASN A 169 1.09 -19.60 -46.88
C ASN A 169 0.29 -18.98 -48.05
N ASN A 170 -0.44 -17.88 -47.82
CA ASN A 170 -1.24 -17.21 -48.85
C ASN A 170 -0.49 -16.13 -49.64
N VAL A 171 0.75 -15.79 -49.27
CA VAL A 171 1.59 -14.81 -50.00
C VAL A 171 2.51 -15.49 -51.02
N ASN A 172 2.71 -16.81 -50.94
CA ASN A 172 3.67 -17.55 -51.78
C ASN A 172 3.07 -18.25 -53.01
N LEU A 173 1.84 -17.92 -53.43
CA LEU A 173 1.34 -18.35 -54.74
C LEU A 173 1.08 -17.14 -55.66
N PRO A 174 2.11 -16.63 -56.36
CA PRO A 174 1.88 -15.80 -57.53
C PRO A 174 1.31 -16.69 -58.64
N ASN A 175 0.16 -16.25 -59.12
CA ASN A 175 -0.55 -16.74 -60.29
C ASN A 175 0.38 -16.73 -61.51
N VAL A 176 0.96 -17.87 -61.89
CA VAL A 176 1.62 -18.06 -63.19
C VAL A 176 0.55 -18.54 -64.17
N ILE A 177 -0.10 -17.56 -64.80
CA ILE A 177 -0.86 -17.74 -66.05
C ILE A 177 -0.13 -16.91 -67.11
N ASN A 178 0.74 -17.58 -67.86
CA ASN A 178 0.92 -17.50 -69.32
C ASN A 178 2.10 -18.37 -69.76
#